data_AF-A0A6N9P790-F1
#
_entry.id   AF-A0A6N9P790-F1
#
_cell.length_a   1.000
_cell.length_b   1.000
_cell.length_c   1.000
_cell.angle_alpha   90.00
_cell.angle_beta   90.00
_cell.angle_gamma   90.00
#
_symmetry.space_group_name_H-M   'P 1'
#
loop_
_entity.id
_entity.type
_entity.pdbx_description
1 polymer ?
#
loop_
_entity_poly.entity_id
_entity_poly.type
_entity_poly.pdbx_seq_one_letter_code
_entity_poly.pdbx_strand_id
1 'polypeptide(L)' 'MEFWKENPGLRIGLMLLMFLAGLALLFYGWGLTGKLSGLGIMLAGVALLLCTLWLYNRAFQDPKNQ' A
#
# COMPACT_ATOMS: atom_id res chain seq x y z
N MET A 1 15.52 -10.75 -8.82
CA MET A 1 15.76 -9.50 -8.05
C MET A 1 15.33 -9.73 -6.62
N GLU A 2 16.25 -10.21 -5.79
CA GLU A 2 16.00 -10.56 -4.38
C GLU A 2 16.07 -9.35 -3.43
N PHE A 3 16.29 -8.14 -3.94
CA PHE A 3 16.42 -6.90 -3.14
C PHE A 3 15.39 -6.80 -1.98
N TRP A 4 14.11 -7.09 -2.24
CA TRP A 4 13.07 -7.03 -1.23
C TRP A 4 13.09 -8.20 -0.23
N LYS A 5 13.62 -9.36 -0.61
CA LYS A 5 13.90 -10.49 0.29
C LYS A 5 15.11 -10.19 1.17
N GLU A 6 16.16 -9.60 0.60
CA GLU A 6 17.42 -9.26 1.28
C GLU A 6 17.33 -8.06 2.23
N ASN A 7 16.37 -7.14 1.99
CA ASN A 7 16.20 -5.92 2.79
C ASN A 7 14.83 -5.89 3.51
N PRO A 8 14.56 -6.82 4.45
CA PRO A 8 13.25 -6.93 5.09
C PRO A 8 12.89 -5.68 5.90
N GLY A 9 13.86 -5.02 6.54
CA GLY A 9 13.63 -3.80 7.32
C GLY A 9 13.10 -2.65 6.47
N LEU A 10 13.73 -2.39 5.32
CA LEU A 10 13.27 -1.36 4.38
C LEU A 10 11.89 -1.69 3.82
N ARG A 11 11.66 -2.96 3.45
CA ARG A 11 10.35 -3.42 2.95
C ARG A 11 9.25 -3.18 3.97
N ILE A 12 9.47 -3.59 5.22
CA ILE A 12 8.50 -3.42 6.31
C ILE A 12 8.28 -1.94 6.62
N GLY A 13 9.34 -1.14 6.68
CA GLY A 13 9.24 0.30 6.90
C GLY A 13 8.42 1.00 5.80
N LEU A 14 8.67 0.67 4.54
CA LEU A 14 7.92 1.20 3.41
C LEU A 14 6.45 0.74 3.43
N MET A 15 6.19 -0.54 3.75
CA MET A 15 4.82 -1.05 3.90
C MET A 15 4.05 -0.32 5.00
N LEU A 16 4.65 -0.12 6.17
CA LEU A 16 4.04 0.61 7.28
C LEU A 16 3.71 2.05 6.91
N LEU A 17 4.66 2.75 6.27
CA LEU A 17 4.47 4.12 5.82
C LEU A 17 3.31 4.23 4.82
N MET A 18 3.31 3.38 3.80
CA MET A 18 2.27 3.37 2.76
C MET A 18 0.90 2.97 3.32
N PHE A 19 0.86 2.01 4.25
CA PHE A 19 -0.36 1.56 4.91
C PHE A 19 -1.00 2.66 5.75
N LEU A 20 -0.22 3.31 6.61
CA LEU A 20 -0.69 4.41 7.44
C LEU A 20 -1.13 5.62 6.61
N ALA A 21 -0.38 5.95 5.55
CA ALA A 21 -0.77 6.99 4.60
C ALA A 21 -2.08 6.65 3.87
N GLY A 22 -2.25 5.41 3.41
CA GLY A 22 -3.47 4.93 2.77
C GLY A 22 -4.69 5.01 3.69
N LEU A 23 -4.56 4.58 4.95
CA LEU A 23 -5.62 4.71 5.96
C LEU A 23 -5.95 6.18 6.26
N ALA A 24 -4.94 7.03 6.41
CA ALA A 24 -5.15 8.45 6.66
C ALA A 24 -5.93 9.12 5.52
N LEU A 25 -5.63 8.77 4.27
CA LEU A 25 -6.40 9.24 3.10
C LEU A 25 -7.85 8.75 3.12
N LEU A 26 -8.10 7.50 3.51
CA LEU A 26 -9.47 6.99 3.63
C LEU A 26 -10.28 7.73 4.69
N PHE A 27 -9.70 7.93 5.88
CA PHE A 27 -10.35 8.68 6.95
C PHE A 27 -10.58 10.15 6.57
N TYR A 28 -9.60 10.78 5.93
CA TYR A 28 -9.73 12.16 5.46
C TYR A 28 -10.79 12.29 4.35
N GLY A 29 -10.74 11.41 3.35
CA GLY A 29 -11.72 11.37 2.27
C GLY A 29 -13.14 11.14 2.78
N TRP A 30 -13.32 10.33 3.83
CA TRP A 30 -14.61 10.09 4.47
C TRP A 30 -15.19 11.37 5.10
N GLY A 31 -14.35 12.22 5.70
CA GLY A 31 -14.77 13.55 6.16
C GLY A 31 -15.30 14.46 5.04
N LEU A 32 -15.04 14.14 3.77
CA LEU A 32 -15.48 14.88 2.59
C LEU A 32 -16.67 14.20 1.86
N THR A 33 -17.48 13.41 2.58
CA THR A 33 -18.65 12.70 2.03
C THR A 33 -19.56 13.63 1.23
N GLY A 34 -20.02 13.16 0.07
CA GLY A 34 -20.86 13.93 -0.86
C GLY A 34 -20.07 14.82 -1.84
N LYS A 35 -18.73 14.88 -1.73
CA LYS A 35 -17.86 15.57 -2.71
C LYS A 35 -17.08 14.55 -3.54
N LEU A 36 -17.01 14.78 -4.85
CA LEU A 36 -16.21 13.96 -5.78
C LEU A 36 -14.72 13.96 -5.40
N SER A 37 -14.22 15.07 -4.84
CA SER A 37 -12.85 15.15 -4.32
C SER A 37 -12.61 14.17 -3.16
N GLY A 38 -13.59 13.97 -2.27
CA GLY A 38 -13.52 12.99 -1.20
C GLY A 38 -13.38 11.58 -1.74
N LEU A 39 -14.18 11.23 -2.77
CA LEU A 39 -14.07 9.96 -3.47
C LEU A 39 -12.68 9.79 -4.12
N GLY A 40 -12.17 10.81 -4.82
CA GLY A 40 -10.85 10.75 -5.45
C GLY A 40 -9.72 10.47 -4.45
N ILE A 41 -9.79 11.10 -3.26
CA ILE A 41 -8.85 10.87 -2.16
C ILE A 41 -8.95 9.44 -1.64
N MET A 42 -10.17 8.93 -1.44
CA MET A 42 -10.36 7.55 -0.99
C MET A 42 -9.75 6.56 -1.98
N LEU A 43 -9.98 6.76 -3.28
CA LEU A 43 -9.41 5.91 -4.33
C LEU A 43 -7.88 5.93 -4.33
N ALA A 44 -7.26 7.11 -4.12
CA ALA A 44 -5.82 7.20 -3.93
C ALA A 44 -5.34 6.43 -2.68
N GLY A 45 -6.10 6.50 -1.58
CA GLY A 45 -5.85 5.71 -0.37
C GLY A 45 -5.90 4.21 -0.64
N VAL A 46 -6.95 3.73 -1.31
CA VAL A 46 -7.07 2.31 -1.72
C VAL A 46 -5.89 1.89 -2.61
N ALA A 47 -5.50 2.71 -3.58
CA ALA A 47 -4.35 2.42 -4.44
C ALA A 47 -3.05 2.25 -3.65
N LEU A 48 -2.81 3.09 -2.63
CA LEU A 48 -1.66 2.95 -1.72
C LEU A 48 -1.72 1.66 -0.89
N LEU A 49 -2.90 1.26 -0.41
CA LEU A 49 -3.08 -0.01 0.29
C LEU A 49 -2.81 -1.20 -0.63
N LEU A 50 -3.25 -1.15 -1.89
CA LEU A 50 -2.95 -2.18 -2.89
C LEU A 50 -1.46 -2.24 -3.22
N CYS A 51 -0.77 -1.10 -3.32
CA CYS A 51 0.69 -1.07 -3.48
C CYS A 51 1.41 -1.69 -2.27
N THR A 52 0.91 -1.46 -1.05
CA THR A 52 1.42 -2.11 0.16
C THR A 52 1.27 -3.63 0.08
N LEU A 53 0.09 -4.11 -0.33
CA LEU A 53 -0.17 -5.54 -0.50
C LEU A 53 0.72 -6.15 -1.60
N TRP A 54 0.93 -5.43 -2.70
CA TRP A 54 1.85 -5.86 -3.74
C TRP A 54 3.29 -5.99 -3.22
N LEU A 55 3.75 -5.02 -2.42
CA LEU A 55 5.08 -5.04 -1.81
C LEU A 55 5.25 -6.20 -0.83
N TYR A 56 4.20 -6.50 -0.06
CA TYR A 56 4.13 -7.70 0.79
C TYR A 56 4.26 -8.98 -0.04
N ASN A 57 3.41 -9.12 -1.07
CA ASN A 57 3.36 -10.31 -1.92
C ASN A 57 4.68 -10.58 -2.65
N ARG A 58 5.45 -9.52 -2.96
CA ARG A 58 6.74 -9.64 -3.64
C ARG A 58 7.77 -10.44 -2.85
N ALA A 59 7.62 -10.52 -1.53
CA ALA A 59 8.45 -11.37 -0.66
C ALA A 59 8.21 -12.88 -0.86
N PHE A 60 6.99 -13.23 -1.27
CA PHE A 60 6.49 -14.62 -1.36
C PHE A 60 6.39 -15.10 -2.81
N GLN A 61 6.92 -14.32 -3.76
CA GLN A 61 7.15 -14.81 -5.12
C GLN A 61 8.34 -15.77 -5.07
N ASP A 62 8.07 -17.02 -4.71
CA ASP A 62 8.99 -18.11 -4.98
C ASP A 62 9.00 -18.39 -6.49
N PRO A 63 10.15 -18.81 -7.05
CA PRO A 63 10.22 -19.16 -8.46
C PRO A 63 9.18 -20.25 -8.71
N LYS A 64 8.17 -19.92 -9.53
CA LYS A 64 7.13 -20.84 -9.92
C LYS A 64 7.78 -21.92 -10.78
N ASN A 65 8.10 -23.04 -10.14
CA ASN A 65 8.62 -24.28 -10.71
C ASN A 65 10.04 -24.12 -11.31
N GLN A 66 11.04 -24.66 -10.61
CA GLN A 66 12.20 -25.26 -11.29
C GLN A 66 11.80 -26.66 -11.75
#